data_AF-A0A962MRW5-F1
#
_entry.id   AF-A0A962MRW5-F1
#
_cell.length_a   1.000
_cell.length_b   1.000
_cell.length_c   1.000
_cell.angle_alpha   90.00
_cell.angle_beta   90.00
_cell.angle_gamma   90.00
#
_symmetry.space_group_name_H-M   'P 1'
#
loop_
_entity.id
_entity.type
_entity.pdbx_description
1 polymer ?
#
loop_
_entity_poly.entity_id
_entity_poly.type
_entity_poly.pdbx_seq_one_letter_code
_entity_poly.pdbx_strand_id
1 'polypeptide(L)'
;MSHTPGPWVKDYGATLGHIKTTSPTVADGTPTVARYDIGRQFPDVTFSISIEEQEANGHLIAAAPDLLAALKDLLAACDFDAMGQPFEEGECPACDRARAVIAKAEGKS
;
A
#
# COMPACT_ATOMS: atom_id res chain seq x y z
N MET A 1 12.43 -12.31 -5.70
CA MET A 1 11.35 -11.70 -6.49
C MET A 1 11.37 -10.22 -6.19
N SER A 2 11.46 -9.35 -7.20
CA SER A 2 11.54 -7.90 -6.97
C SER A 2 10.12 -7.37 -6.80
N HIS A 3 9.84 -6.70 -5.68
CA HIS A 3 8.57 -6.00 -5.45
C HIS A 3 8.35 -4.98 -6.56
N THR A 4 7.13 -4.86 -7.09
CA THR A 4 6.79 -3.87 -8.13
C THR A 4 6.90 -2.47 -7.51
N PRO A 5 7.97 -1.69 -7.78
CA PRO A 5 8.17 -0.41 -7.12
C PRO A 5 7.13 0.58 -7.64
N GLY A 6 6.55 1.37 -6.73
CA GLY A 6 5.65 2.47 -7.07
C GLY A 6 6.31 3.51 -7.98
N PRO A 7 5.55 4.48 -8.50
CA PRO A 7 4.23 4.90 -8.02
C PRO A 7 3.05 4.09 -8.56
N TRP A 8 1.96 4.02 -7.77
CA TRP A 8 0.69 3.40 -8.16
C TRP A 8 -0.42 4.45 -8.21
N VAL A 9 -1.38 4.26 -9.12
CA VAL A 9 -2.51 5.16 -9.30
C VAL A 9 -3.81 4.38 -9.45
N LYS A 10 -4.88 4.90 -8.86
CA LYS A 10 -6.25 4.42 -9.11
C LYS A 10 -6.61 4.79 -10.55
N ASP A 11 -7.02 3.79 -11.34
CA ASP A 11 -7.51 4.02 -12.69
C ASP A 11 -8.94 4.56 -12.64
N TYR A 12 -9.17 5.69 -13.31
CA TYR A 12 -10.49 6.33 -13.45
C TYR A 12 -11.12 6.05 -14.83
N GLY A 13 -10.49 5.24 -15.68
CA GLY A 13 -10.95 4.92 -17.04
C GLY A 13 -12.11 3.91 -17.13
N ALA A 14 -12.22 3.23 -18.28
CA ALA A 14 -13.35 2.34 -18.62
C ALA A 14 -13.51 1.10 -17.72
N THR A 15 -12.51 0.81 -16.88
CA THR A 15 -12.52 -0.28 -15.91
C THR A 15 -12.36 0.30 -14.51
N LEU A 16 -13.48 0.65 -13.88
CA LEU A 16 -13.51 0.92 -12.44
C LEU A 16 -12.88 -0.28 -11.68
N GLY A 17 -12.15 -0.01 -10.59
CA GLY A 17 -11.63 -1.08 -9.72
C GLY A 17 -10.20 -1.53 -9.97
N HIS A 18 -9.40 -0.73 -10.68
CA HIS A 18 -8.01 -1.06 -10.98
C HIS A 18 -7.04 -0.10 -10.30
N ILE A 19 -5.95 -0.64 -9.77
CA ILE A 19 -4.74 0.08 -9.36
C ILE A 19 -3.67 -0.23 -10.41
N LYS A 20 -3.11 0.79 -11.02
CA LYS A 20 -2.11 0.69 -12.10
C LYS A 20 -0.77 1.23 -11.63
N THR A 21 0.31 0.80 -12.27
CA THR A 21 1.60 1.52 -12.15
C THR A 21 1.49 2.89 -12.81
N THR A 22 2.46 3.79 -12.64
CA THR A 22 2.52 5.05 -13.42
C THR A 22 3.41 4.97 -14.65
N SER A 23 4.22 3.91 -14.77
CA SER A 23 5.14 3.74 -15.88
C SER A 23 4.52 2.87 -16.99
N PRO A 24 4.34 3.37 -18.22
CA PRO A 24 3.92 2.54 -19.33
C PRO A 24 5.08 1.61 -19.70
N THR A 25 5.08 0.39 -19.15
CA THR A 25 6.15 -0.59 -19.36
C THR A 25 5.99 -1.40 -20.64
N VAL A 26 4.86 -1.28 -21.36
CA VAL A 26 4.59 -1.99 -22.61
C VAL A 26 3.75 -1.14 -23.56
N ALA A 27 3.89 -1.41 -24.86
CA ALA A 27 3.16 -0.76 -25.95
C ALA A 27 1.62 -0.88 -25.82
N ASP A 28 1.12 -1.80 -24.99
CA ASP A 28 -0.30 -2.11 -24.76
C ASP A 28 -0.90 -1.47 -23.49
N GLY A 29 -0.22 -0.50 -22.89
CA GLY A 29 -0.74 0.31 -21.78
C GLY A 29 -0.15 -0.01 -20.41
N THR A 30 -0.70 0.61 -19.39
CA THR A 30 -0.12 0.58 -18.04
C THR A 30 -0.59 -0.66 -17.25
N PRO A 31 0.33 -1.50 -16.73
CA PRO A 31 -0.05 -2.75 -16.09
C PRO A 31 -0.86 -2.53 -14.81
N THR A 32 -1.85 -3.40 -14.59
CA THR A 32 -2.64 -3.46 -13.35
C THR A 32 -1.83 -4.15 -12.26
N VAL A 33 -1.65 -3.47 -11.13
CA VAL A 33 -0.97 -3.97 -9.92
C VAL A 33 -1.95 -4.69 -9.00
N ALA A 34 -3.16 -4.15 -8.87
CA ALA A 34 -4.22 -4.73 -8.07
C ALA A 34 -5.57 -4.47 -8.71
N ARG A 35 -6.49 -5.40 -8.54
CA ARG A 35 -7.91 -5.22 -8.87
C ARG A 35 -8.70 -5.35 -7.58
N TYR A 36 -9.55 -4.37 -7.31
CA TYR A 36 -10.52 -4.43 -6.22
C TYR A 36 -11.93 -4.50 -6.82
N ASP A 37 -12.81 -5.20 -6.12
CA ASP A 37 -14.19 -5.31 -6.56
C ASP A 37 -14.88 -3.95 -6.45
N ILE A 38 -15.59 -3.60 -7.51
CA ILE A 38 -16.35 -2.35 -7.64
C ILE A 38 -17.86 -2.60 -7.65
N GLY A 39 -18.30 -3.78 -7.21
CA GLY A 39 -19.72 -4.09 -7.12
C GLY A 39 -20.42 -3.99 -8.46
N ARG A 40 -19.90 -4.66 -9.51
CA ARG A 40 -20.72 -4.89 -10.71
C ARG A 40 -22.00 -5.54 -10.22
N GLN A 41 -23.14 -4.84 -10.32
CA GLN A 41 -24.45 -5.36 -9.95
C GLN A 41 -24.71 -6.66 -10.72
N PHE A 42 -24.27 -7.78 -10.16
CA PHE A 42 -24.78 -9.07 -10.49
C PHE A 42 -26.10 -9.15 -9.73
N PRO A 43 -27.23 -9.40 -10.41
CA PRO A 43 -28.55 -9.32 -9.79
C PRO A 43 -28.73 -10.27 -8.59
N ASP A 44 -27.85 -11.27 -8.44
CA ASP A 44 -27.89 -12.27 -7.37
C ASP A 44 -26.72 -12.17 -6.35
N VAL A 45 -25.93 -11.09 -6.36
CA VAL A 45 -24.84 -10.90 -5.39
C VAL A 45 -25.04 -9.61 -4.61
N THR A 46 -25.55 -9.72 -3.39
CA THR A 46 -25.46 -8.63 -2.41
C THR A 46 -23.99 -8.48 -2.01
N PHE A 47 -23.33 -7.45 -2.53
CA PHE A 47 -22.00 -7.09 -2.07
C PHE A 47 -22.06 -6.63 -0.62
N SER A 48 -21.14 -7.13 0.20
CA SER A 48 -21.04 -6.79 1.62
C SER A 48 -20.37 -5.43 1.88
N ILE A 49 -19.95 -4.71 0.84
CA ILE A 49 -19.12 -3.49 0.92
C ILE A 49 -19.75 -2.42 0.02
N SER A 50 -19.98 -1.21 0.55
CA SER A 50 -20.57 -0.10 -0.23
C SER A 50 -19.61 0.45 -1.29
N ILE A 51 -20.14 1.19 -2.27
CA ILE A 51 -19.30 1.84 -3.30
C ILE A 51 -18.32 2.82 -2.65
N GLU A 52 -18.77 3.57 -1.64
CA GLU A 52 -17.94 4.53 -0.91
C GLU A 52 -16.77 3.84 -0.19
N GLU A 53 -17.01 2.68 0.43
CA GLU A 53 -15.96 1.90 1.08
C GLU A 53 -14.98 1.31 0.06
N GLN A 54 -15.45 0.88 -1.10
CA GLN A 54 -14.59 0.43 -2.20
C GLN A 54 -13.71 1.57 -2.74
N GLU A 55 -14.27 2.77 -2.88
CA GLU A 55 -13.50 3.94 -3.31
C GLU A 55 -12.42 4.31 -2.30
N ALA A 56 -12.76 4.33 -1.01
CA ALA A 56 -11.83 4.60 0.08
C ALA A 56 -10.69 3.56 0.12
N ASN A 57 -11.02 2.27 -0.05
CA ASN A 57 -10.03 1.21 -0.13
C ASN A 57 -9.10 1.37 -1.34
N GLY A 58 -9.64 1.77 -2.50
CA GLY A 58 -8.84 2.06 -3.68
C GLY A 58 -7.83 3.19 -3.46
N HIS A 59 -8.23 4.28 -2.79
CA HIS A 59 -7.32 5.37 -2.43
C HIS A 59 -6.24 4.92 -1.45
N LEU A 60 -6.61 4.12 -0.44
CA LEU A 60 -5.66 3.58 0.54
C LEU A 60 -4.60 2.68 -0.12
N ILE A 61 -5.01 1.79 -1.02
CA ILE A 61 -4.08 0.92 -1.75
C ILE A 61 -3.16 1.74 -2.65
N ALA A 62 -3.68 2.75 -3.34
CA ALA A 62 -2.87 3.61 -4.20
C ALA A 62 -1.79 4.38 -3.41
N ALA A 63 -2.11 4.83 -2.19
CA ALA A 63 -1.17 5.52 -1.30
C ALA A 63 -0.17 4.59 -0.60
N ALA A 64 -0.31 3.26 -0.70
CA ALA A 64 0.51 2.32 0.07
C ALA A 64 2.04 2.47 -0.12
N PRO A 65 2.58 2.75 -1.33
CA PRO A 65 4.01 3.02 -1.51
C PRO A 65 4.47 4.26 -0.75
N ASP A 66 3.68 5.35 -0.80
CA ASP A 66 4.01 6.62 -0.14
C ASP A 66 3.90 6.48 1.38
N LEU A 67 2.89 5.74 1.87
CA LEU A 67 2.74 5.39 3.28
C LEU A 67 3.92 4.56 3.79
N LEU A 68 4.42 3.60 2.99
CA LEU A 68 5.60 2.81 3.34
C LEU A 68 6.86 3.68 3.41
N ALA A 69 7.04 4.61 2.46
CA ALA A 69 8.15 5.56 2.47
C ALA A 69 8.11 6.46 3.72
N ALA A 70 6.95 7.08 3.99
CA ALA A 70 6.75 7.91 5.17
C ALA A 70 6.99 7.15 6.48
N LEU A 71 6.56 5.88 6.56
CA LEU A 71 6.79 5.05 7.75
C LEU A 71 8.29 4.74 7.96
N LYS A 72 9.05 4.52 6.90
CA LYS A 72 10.51 4.34 6.96
C LYS A 72 11.21 5.62 7.43
N ASP A 73 10.80 6.78 6.92
CA ASP A 73 11.34 8.07 7.34
C ASP A 73 11.07 8.36 8.82
N LEU A 74 9.83 8.07 9.27
CA LEU A 74 9.46 8.19 10.68
C LEU A 74 10.27 7.24 11.57
N LEU A 75 10.47 5.99 11.15
CA LEU A 75 11.27 5.03 11.91
C LEU A 75 12.73 5.49 12.00
N ALA A 76 13.32 5.97 10.91
CA ALA A 76 14.69 6.48 10.90
C ALA A 76 14.87 7.69 11.85
N ALA A 77 13.85 8.54 12.00
CA ALA A 77 13.86 9.64 12.94
C ALA A 77 13.70 9.19 14.40
N CYS A 78 13.02 8.07 14.63
CA CYS A 78 12.71 7.52 15.95
C CYS A 78 13.66 6.39 16.38
N ASP A 79 14.62 5.98 15.55
CA ASP A 79 15.43 4.79 15.80
C ASP A 79 16.46 4.98 16.92
N PHE A 80 16.65 6.21 17.40
CA PHE A 80 17.66 6.56 18.41
C PHE A 80 17.04 7.13 19.69
N ASP A 81 17.62 6.77 20.83
CA ASP A 81 17.28 7.31 22.14
C ASP A 81 17.81 8.74 22.36
N ALA A 82 17.58 9.31 23.56
CA ALA A 82 18.04 10.65 23.91
C ALA A 82 19.58 10.79 23.95
N MET A 83 20.30 9.67 23.95
CA MET A 83 21.77 9.58 23.95
C MET A 83 22.31 9.25 22.55
N GLY A 84 21.44 9.16 21.54
CA GLY A 84 21.80 8.83 20.16
C GLY A 84 22.16 7.35 19.96
N GLN A 85 21.79 6.46 20.88
CA GLN A 85 21.96 5.02 20.74
C GLN A 85 20.74 4.41 20.04
N PRO A 86 20.92 3.43 19.15
CA PRO A 86 19.80 2.77 18.52
C PRO A 86 18.97 2.00 19.56
N PHE A 87 17.64 2.08 19.46
CA PHE A 87 16.76 1.30 20.34
C PHE A 87 16.94 -0.21 20.12
N GLU A 88 17.19 -0.94 21.20
CA GLU A 88 17.11 -2.40 21.23
C GLU A 88 15.65 -2.88 21.12
N GLU A 89 15.49 -4.18 20.85
CA GLU A 89 14.17 -4.81 20.76
C GLU A 89 13.41 -4.65 22.09
N GLY A 90 12.16 -4.17 22.02
CA GLY A 90 11.30 -3.97 23.19
C GLY A 90 11.44 -2.61 23.86
N GLU A 91 12.49 -1.83 23.55
CA GLU A 91 12.68 -0.49 24.12
C GLU A 91 11.76 0.57 23.50
N CYS A 92 11.41 0.38 22.22
CA CYS A 92 10.44 1.19 21.51
C CYS A 92 9.36 0.31 20.85
N PRO A 93 8.28 -0.04 21.57
CA PRO A 93 7.22 -0.90 21.02
C PRO A 93 6.55 -0.36 19.75
N ALA A 94 6.55 0.97 19.57
CA ALA A 94 6.06 1.59 18.34
C ALA A 94 7.02 1.35 17.16
N CYS A 95 8.33 1.47 17.40
CA CYS A 95 9.38 1.21 16.42
C CYS A 95 9.38 -0.27 16.01
N ASP A 96 9.23 -1.19 16.97
CA ASP A 96 9.16 -2.63 16.70
C ASP A 96 7.97 -2.99 15.81
N ARG A 97 6.79 -2.42 16.09
CA ARG A 97 5.62 -2.59 15.22
C ARG A 97 5.86 -2.02 13.82
N ALA A 98 6.49 -0.85 13.72
CA ALA A 98 6.82 -0.25 12.43
C ALA A 98 7.79 -1.13 11.64
N ARG A 99 8.87 -1.63 12.26
CA ARG A 99 9.82 -2.57 11.67
C ARG A 99 9.12 -3.83 11.16
N ALA A 100 8.25 -4.44 11.96
CA ALA A 100 7.51 -5.63 11.57
C ALA A 100 6.57 -5.40 10.37
N VAL A 101 5.86 -4.26 10.34
CA VAL A 101 4.97 -3.91 9.22
C VAL A 101 5.76 -3.60 7.95
N ILE A 102 6.90 -2.89 8.06
CA ILE A 102 7.81 -2.64 6.94
C ILE A 102 8.35 -3.97 6.39
N ALA A 103 8.83 -4.86 7.26
CA ALA A 103 9.36 -6.16 6.86
C ALA A 103 8.29 -6.98 6.10
N LYS A 104 7.06 -7.02 6.63
CA LYS A 104 5.92 -7.64 5.95
C LYS A 104 5.62 -7.01 4.58
N ALA A 105 5.63 -5.67 4.48
CA ALA A 105 5.39 -4.96 3.23
C ALA A 105 6.48 -5.23 2.17
N GLU A 106 7.72 -5.47 2.62
CA GLU A 106 8.87 -5.85 1.80
C GLU A 106 9.00 -7.36 1.56
N GLY A 107 8.01 -8.17 1.97
CA GLY A 107 8.03 -9.62 1.79
C GLY A 107 9.11 -10.34 2.60
N LYS A 108 9.65 -9.69 3.64
CA LYS A 108 10.62 -10.23 4.59
C LYS A 108 9.85 -10.66 5.84
N SER A 109 9.26 -11.84 5.83
CA SER A 109 8.58 -12.44 6.99
C SER A 109 9.07 -13.85 7.24
#